data_AF-A0A0P4UHG5-F1
#
_entry.id   AF-A0A0P4UHG5-F1
#
_cell.length_a   1.000
_cell.length_b   1.000
_cell.length_c   1.000
_cell.angle_alpha   90.00
_cell.angle_beta   90.00
_cell.angle_gamma   90.00
#
_symmetry.space_group_name_H-M   'P 1'
#
loop_
_entity.id
_entity.type
_entity.pdbx_description
1 polymer ?
#
loop_
_entity_poly.entity_id
_entity_poly.type
_entity_poly.pdbx_seq_one_letter_code
_entity_poly.pdbx_strand_id
1 'polypeptide(L)' 'MSISQYALFCLTVLISLLISLERMGTALDDADIGSFCVWTCVAGTIAGLPTLL' A
#
# COMPACT_ATOMS: atom_id res chain seq x y z
N MET A 1 19.82 5.57 -8.39
CA MET A 1 19.45 4.15 -8.28
C MET A 1 19.82 3.45 -9.58
N SER A 2 20.38 2.25 -9.52
CA SER A 2 20.45 1.39 -10.71
C SER A 2 19.04 0.95 -11.12
N ILE A 3 18.88 0.57 -12.39
CA ILE A 3 17.59 0.03 -12.90
C ILE A 3 17.10 -1.16 -12.06
N SER A 4 18.01 -2.01 -11.59
CA SER A 4 17.68 -3.14 -10.71
C SER A 4 17.13 -2.72 -9.35
N GLN A 5 17.70 -1.67 -8.74
CA GLN A 5 17.21 -1.14 -7.47
C GLN A 5 15.85 -0.46 -7.63
N TYR A 6 15.63 0.24 -8.73
CA TYR A 6 14.34 0.86 -9.05
C TYR A 6 13.24 -0.18 -9.27
N ALA A 7 13.53 -1.23 -10.04
CA ALA A 7 12.60 -2.33 -10.23
C ALA A 7 12.21 -3.01 -8.90
N LEU A 8 13.20 -3.28 -8.03
CA LEU A 8 12.94 -3.82 -6.69
C LEU A 8 12.08 -2.88 -5.84
N PHE A 9 12.37 -1.58 -5.85
CA PHE A 9 11.57 -0.58 -5.16
C PHE A 9 10.11 -0.59 -5.64
N CYS A 10 9.86 -0.51 -6.94
CA CYS A 10 8.50 -0.57 -7.49
C CYS A 10 7.77 -1.87 -7.12
N LEU A 11 8.48 -3.00 -7.11
CA LEU A 11 7.94 -4.30 -6.72
C LEU A 11 7.56 -4.31 -5.23
N THR A 12 8.40 -3.75 -4.36
CA THR A 12 8.07 -3.61 -2.93
C THR A 12 6.85 -2.72 -2.71
N VAL A 13 6.76 -1.58 -3.40
CA VAL A 13 5.59 -0.68 -3.33
C VAL A 13 4.32 -1.41 -3.79
N LEU A 14 4.40 -2.15 -4.89
CA LEU A 14 3.28 -2.93 -5.41
C LEU A 14 2.80 -3.99 -4.42
N ILE A 15 3.71 -4.77 -3.84
CA ILE A 15 3.37 -5.78 -2.82
C ILE A 15 2.72 -5.12 -1.60
N SER A 16 3.28 -4.01 -1.11
CA SER A 16 2.72 -3.31 0.05
C SER A 16 1.33 -2.73 -0.23
N LEU A 17 1.06 -2.25 -1.45
CA LEU A 17 -0.29 -1.82 -1.86
C LEU A 17 -1.29 -2.98 -1.88
N LEU A 18 -0.91 -4.13 -2.45
CA LEU A 18 -1.78 -5.31 -2.49
C LEU A 18 -2.13 -5.80 -1.08
N ILE A 19 -1.17 -5.85 -0.17
CA ILE A 19 -1.41 -6.20 1.24
C ILE A 19 -2.36 -5.18 1.88
N SER A 20 -2.18 -3.89 1.63
CA SER A 20 -3.04 -2.86 2.21
C SER A 20 -4.48 -2.97 1.70
N LEU A 21 -4.67 -3.30 0.41
CA LEU A 21 -5.98 -3.56 -0.19
C LEU A 21 -6.66 -4.79 0.40
N GLU A 22 -5.92 -5.89 0.59
CA GLU A 22 -6.43 -7.09 1.25
C GLU A 22 -6.92 -6.76 2.67
N ARG A 23 -6.12 -6.01 3.44
CA ARG A 23 -6.45 -5.61 4.81
C ARG A 23 -7.65 -4.66 4.89
N MET A 24 -7.78 -3.75 3.92
CA MET A 24 -8.99 -2.92 3.79
C MET A 24 -10.23 -3.78 3.50
N GLY A 25 -10.10 -4.78 2.62
CA GLY A 25 -11.18 -5.73 2.33
C GLY A 25 -11.63 -6.48 3.58
N THR A 26 -10.68 -7.05 4.33
CA THR A 26 -11.00 -7.75 5.59
C THR A 26 -11.64 -6.83 6.62
N ALA A 27 -11.20 -5.57 6.71
CA ALA A 27 -11.79 -4.60 7.63
C ALA A 27 -13.23 -4.21 7.25
N LEU A 28 -13.54 -4.14 5.94
CA LEU A 28 -14.91 -3.94 5.46
C LEU A 28 -15.79 -5.15 5.75
N ASP A 29 -15.28 -6.36 5.56
CA ASP A 29 -15.99 -7.60 5.88
C ASP A 29 -16.35 -7.67 7.38
N ASP A 30 -15.45 -7.22 8.25
CA ASP A 30 -15.65 -7.15 9.71
C ASP A 30 -16.43 -5.90 10.18
N ALA A 31 -16.83 -5.02 9.26
CA ALA A 31 -17.43 -3.70 9.54
C ALA A 31 -16.57 -2.80 10.47
N ASP A 32 -15.25 -3.03 10.51
CA ASP A 32 -14.29 -2.23 11.27
C ASP A 32 -13.82 -1.02 10.45
N ILE A 33 -14.60 0.05 10.53
CA ILE A 33 -14.31 1.33 9.85
C ILE A 33 -12.98 1.93 10.34
N GLY A 34 -12.61 1.70 11.60
CA GLY A 34 -11.36 2.22 12.17
C GLY A 34 -10.15 1.61 11.45
N SER A 35 -10.10 0.29 11.37
CA SER A 35 -9.06 -0.45 10.65
C SER A 35 -9.07 -0.11 9.16
N PHE A 36 -10.25 -0.01 8.53
CA PHE A 36 -10.37 0.40 7.13
C PHE A 36 -9.73 1.77 6.86
N CYS A 37 -10.02 2.78 7.70
CA CYS A 37 -9.44 4.12 7.57
C CYS A 37 -7.91 4.08 7.71
N VAL A 38 -7.37 3.32 8.66
CA VAL A 38 -5.92 3.16 8.84
C VAL A 38 -5.27 2.57 7.59
N TRP A 39 -5.80 1.46 7.08
CA TRP A 39 -5.25 0.83 5.88
C TRP A 39 -5.40 1.68 4.62
N THR A 40 -6.47 2.49 4.54
CA THR A 40 -6.64 3.50 3.47
C THR A 40 -5.54 4.57 3.52
N CYS A 41 -5.24 5.11 4.71
CA CYS A 41 -4.16 6.08 4.88
C CYS A 41 -2.78 5.48 4.56
N VAL A 42 -2.55 4.24 4.99
CA VAL A 42 -1.31 3.50 4.69
C VAL A 42 -1.15 3.30 3.17
N ALA A 43 -2.19 2.82 2.49
CA ALA A 43 -2.18 2.65 1.04
C ALA A 43 -1.96 3.99 0.31
N GLY A 44 -2.61 5.07 0.75
CA GLY A 44 -2.40 6.40 0.17
C GLY A 44 -0.96 6.89 0.31
N THR A 45 -0.34 6.65 1.47
CA THR A 45 1.08 6.99 1.70
C THR A 45 1.99 6.19 0.77
N ILE A 46 1.75 4.88 0.63
CA ILE A 46 2.55 4.01 -0.24
C ILE A 46 2.38 4.41 -1.71
N ALA A 47 1.15 4.72 -2.15
CA ALA A 47 0.86 5.15 -3.52
C ALA A 47 1.55 6.48 -3.89
N GLY A 48 1.82 7.34 -2.90
CA GLY A 48 2.57 8.59 -3.11
C GLY A 48 4.09 8.40 -3.21
N LEU A 49 4.66 7.33 -2.66
CA LEU A 49 6.12 7.13 -2.64
C LEU A 49 6.78 7.16 -4.03
N PRO A 50 6.24 6.51 -5.08
CA PRO A 50 6.82 6.57 -6.42
C PRO A 50 6.82 7.97 -7.04
N THR A 51 5.90 8.85 -6.62
CA THR A 51 5.81 10.22 -7.15
C THR A 51 6.82 11.20 -6.53
N LEU A 52 7.49 10.79 -5.43
CA LEU A 52 8.48 11.58 -4.71
C LEU A 52 9.93 11.30 -5.15
N LEU A 53 10.13 10.30 -6.03
CA LEU A 53 11.43 9.86 -6.57
C LEU A 53 11.64 10.38 -7.99
#